data_AF-A0A644VUF9-F1
#
_entry.id   AF-A0A644VUF9-F1
#
_cell.length_a   1.000
_cell.length_b   1.000
_cell.length_c   1.000
_cell.angle_alpha   90.00
_cell.angle_beta   90.00
_cell.angle_gamma   90.00
#
_symmetry.space_group_name_H-M   'P 1'
#
loop_
_entity.id
_entity.type
_entity.pdbx_description
1 polymer ?
#
loop_
_entity_poly.entity_id
_entity_poly.type
_entity_poly.pdbx_seq_one_letter_code
_entity_poly.pdbx_strand_id
1 'polypeptide(L)'
;MARTYSYSADFDSETEELFKEAVFLGEGHNGIVYELPDNKAIKIFQEAKCCREEGDILKKVSRSKYFPKIYNTGKFYIVRDKVEGHRLDHYIKKKGFNYEIAENLYYLIEEFKKLEFTKLDARCRDIYITNDNKVMVIDPKQCYKRKVNYPRHLMKGLYKVGVLESFIEDIRQINKKVANEWEKKFQQYAQNNDLE
;
A
#
# COMPACT_ATOMS: atom_id res chain seq x y z
N MET A 1 3.83 -2.89 26.49
CA MET A 1 3.13 -4.19 26.56
C MET A 1 3.09 -4.77 25.16
N ALA A 2 3.65 -5.96 24.96
CA ALA A 2 3.37 -6.73 23.75
C ALA A 2 1.86 -6.96 23.69
N ARG A 3 1.22 -6.65 22.56
CA ARG A 3 -0.21 -6.88 22.41
C ARG A 3 -0.38 -8.37 22.11
N THR A 4 -0.74 -9.16 23.12
CA THR A 4 -1.05 -10.58 22.92
C THR A 4 -2.50 -10.70 22.45
N TYR A 5 -2.71 -10.59 21.14
CA TYR A 5 -4.01 -10.88 20.55
C TYR A 5 -4.14 -12.37 20.26
N SER A 6 -5.29 -12.95 20.61
CA SER A 6 -5.63 -14.31 20.19
C SER A 6 -6.26 -14.24 18.80
N TYR A 7 -5.60 -14.85 17.82
CA TYR A 7 -6.13 -15.00 16.47
C TYR A 7 -6.76 -16.38 16.34
N SER A 8 -7.99 -16.43 15.81
CA SER A 8 -8.68 -17.67 15.47
C SER A 8 -9.45 -17.44 14.19
N ALA A 9 -9.27 -18.32 13.21
CA ALA A 9 -9.98 -18.28 11.95
C ALA A 9 -10.25 -19.70 11.47
N ASP A 10 -11.51 -19.98 11.13
CA ASP A 10 -11.91 -21.25 10.54
C ASP A 10 -11.53 -21.23 9.06
N PHE A 11 -10.48 -21.96 8.70
CA PHE A 11 -10.05 -22.13 7.32
C PHE A 11 -10.91 -23.14 6.59
N ASP A 12 -11.02 -23.00 5.27
CA ASP A 12 -11.47 -24.12 4.44
C ASP A 12 -10.32 -25.11 4.22
N SER A 13 -10.65 -26.30 3.71
CA SER A 13 -9.69 -27.39 3.57
C SER A 13 -8.47 -27.04 2.70
N GLU A 14 -8.65 -26.24 1.64
CA GLU A 14 -7.54 -25.80 0.79
C GLU A 14 -6.61 -24.83 1.54
N THR A 15 -7.20 -23.85 2.22
CA THR A 15 -6.43 -22.87 3.00
C THR A 15 -5.73 -23.52 4.18
N GLU A 16 -6.39 -24.47 4.86
CA GLU A 16 -5.80 -25.24 5.96
C GLU A 16 -4.58 -26.04 5.51
N GLU A 17 -4.65 -26.68 4.34
CA GLU A 17 -3.51 -27.42 3.78
C GLU A 17 -2.33 -26.49 3.51
N LEU A 18 -2.57 -25.36 2.82
CA LEU A 18 -1.54 -24.36 2.57
C LEU A 18 -0.93 -23.80 3.87
N PHE A 19 -1.75 -23.64 4.91
CA PHE A 19 -1.31 -23.04 6.17
C PHE A 19 -0.35 -23.91 6.98
N LYS A 20 -0.27 -25.23 6.71
CA LYS A 20 0.69 -26.13 7.38
C LYS A 20 2.15 -25.75 7.12
N GLU A 21 2.42 -25.12 5.99
CA GLU A 21 3.76 -24.63 5.59
C GLU A 21 3.93 -23.13 5.84
N ALA A 22 3.01 -22.51 6.59
CA ALA A 22 2.98 -21.07 6.76
C ALA A 22 4.19 -20.53 7.54
N VAL A 23 4.82 -19.48 7.02
CA VAL A 23 5.92 -18.78 7.69
C VAL A 23 5.46 -17.39 8.13
N PHE A 24 5.66 -17.05 9.40
CA PHE A 24 5.27 -15.74 9.91
C PHE A 24 6.03 -14.61 9.19
N LEU A 25 5.29 -13.65 8.64
CA LEU A 25 5.86 -12.45 7.99
C LEU A 25 5.79 -11.22 8.89
N GLY A 26 4.73 -11.07 9.68
CA GLY A 26 4.58 -9.92 10.55
C GLY A 26 3.18 -9.73 11.11
N GLU A 27 3.09 -8.87 12.12
CA GLU A 27 1.84 -8.47 12.74
C GLU A 27 1.59 -6.97 12.52
N GLY A 28 0.43 -6.65 12.00
CA GLY A 28 -0.05 -5.28 11.80
C GLY A 28 -1.21 -4.94 12.74
N HIS A 29 -1.71 -3.71 12.62
CA HIS A 29 -2.75 -3.20 13.54
C HIS A 29 -4.04 -4.03 13.59
N ASN A 30 -4.41 -4.66 12.48
CA ASN A 30 -5.71 -5.35 12.34
C ASN A 30 -5.57 -6.86 12.15
N GLY A 31 -4.35 -7.37 12.13
CA GLY A 31 -4.13 -8.72 11.63
C GLY A 31 -2.68 -9.16 11.63
N ILE A 32 -2.50 -10.47 11.61
CA ILE A 32 -1.24 -11.17 11.47
C ILE A 32 -1.12 -11.71 10.04
N VAL A 33 0.09 -11.72 9.49
CA VAL A 33 0.35 -12.14 8.12
C VAL A 33 1.36 -13.27 8.11
N TYR A 34 1.04 -14.31 7.34
CA TYR A 34 1.93 -15.43 7.06
C TYR A 34 2.14 -15.55 5.54
N GLU A 35 3.34 -15.97 5.16
CA GLU A 35 3.65 -16.48 3.83
C GLU A 35 3.07 -17.88 3.69
N LEU A 36 2.55 -18.18 2.51
CA LEU A 36 2.06 -19.49 2.10
C LEU A 36 2.82 -19.94 0.84
N PRO A 37 2.77 -21.24 0.49
CA PRO A 37 3.31 -21.75 -0.78
C PRO A 37 2.77 -20.99 -2.02
N ASP A 38 3.49 -21.11 -3.13
CA ASP A 38 3.17 -20.52 -4.45
C ASP A 38 3.04 -18.99 -4.47
N ASN A 39 3.93 -18.27 -3.78
CA ASN A 39 3.90 -16.80 -3.72
C ASN A 39 2.56 -16.25 -3.21
N LYS A 40 1.92 -16.96 -2.27
CA LYS A 40 0.70 -16.49 -1.60
C LYS A 40 1.03 -15.97 -0.21
N ALA A 41 0.14 -15.14 0.32
CA ALA A 41 0.15 -14.72 1.70
C ALA A 41 -1.26 -14.76 2.26
N ILE A 42 -1.37 -15.16 3.52
CA ILE A 42 -2.62 -15.10 4.28
C ILE A 42 -2.53 -14.02 5.34
N LYS A 43 -3.55 -13.18 5.39
CA LYS A 43 -3.75 -12.24 6.49
C LYS A 43 -4.92 -12.70 7.32
N ILE A 44 -4.68 -12.95 8.61
CA ILE A 44 -5.70 -13.31 9.59
C ILE A 44 -6.03 -12.05 10.39
N PHE A 45 -7.30 -11.73 10.49
CA PHE A 45 -7.83 -10.51 11.08
C PHE A 45 -8.41 -10.78 12.47
N GLN A 46 -8.32 -9.79 13.36
CA GLN A 46 -9.00 -9.84 14.66
C GLN A 46 -10.51 -9.63 14.53
N GLU A 47 -10.91 -8.80 13.56
CA GLU A 47 -12.31 -8.41 13.36
C GLU A 47 -12.80 -8.80 11.96
N ALA A 48 -13.90 -9.53 11.90
CA ALA A 48 -14.54 -9.94 10.64
C ALA A 48 -14.97 -8.73 9.78
N LYS A 49 -15.33 -7.61 10.41
CA LYS A 49 -15.66 -6.36 9.71
C LYS A 49 -14.45 -5.83 8.95
N CYS A 50 -13.28 -5.80 9.59
CA CYS A 50 -12.05 -5.36 8.96
C CYS A 50 -11.63 -6.28 7.81
N CYS A 51 -11.77 -7.61 7.99
CA CYS A 51 -11.54 -8.60 6.94
C CYS A 51 -12.45 -8.34 5.72
N ARG A 52 -13.76 -8.18 5.95
CA ARG A 52 -14.74 -7.92 4.89
C ARG A 52 -14.45 -6.63 4.14
N GLU A 53 -14.22 -5.53 4.85
CA GLU A 53 -13.94 -4.23 4.23
C GLU A 53 -12.66 -4.26 3.36
N GLU A 54 -11.60 -4.93 3.82
CA GLU A 54 -10.36 -5.05 3.06
C GLU A 54 -10.53 -5.99 1.85
N GLY A 55 -11.24 -7.11 2.03
CA GLY A 55 -11.55 -8.05 0.95
C GLY A 55 -12.41 -7.45 -0.15
N ASP A 56 -13.43 -6.66 0.18
CA ASP A 56 -14.30 -6.00 -0.79
C ASP A 56 -13.52 -4.97 -1.64
N ILE A 57 -12.59 -4.24 -1.02
CA ILE A 57 -11.73 -3.29 -1.75
C ILE A 57 -10.80 -4.04 -2.69
N LEU A 58 -10.08 -5.05 -2.19
CA LEU A 58 -9.12 -5.83 -2.99
C LEU A 58 -9.82 -6.58 -4.14
N LYS A 59 -11.04 -7.08 -3.95
CA LYS A 59 -11.85 -7.67 -5.04
C LYS A 59 -12.12 -6.65 -6.15
N LYS A 60 -12.50 -5.42 -5.80
CA LYS A 60 -12.77 -4.34 -6.76
C LYS A 60 -11.53 -3.94 -7.56
N VAL A 61 -10.36 -3.94 -6.92
CA VAL A 61 -9.10 -3.49 -7.56
C VAL A 61 -8.26 -4.63 -8.11
N SER A 62 -8.75 -5.87 -8.06
CA SER A 62 -8.01 -7.10 -8.40
C SER A 62 -7.44 -7.16 -9.83
N ARG A 63 -7.92 -6.32 -10.75
CA ARG A 63 -7.40 -6.22 -12.12
C ARG A 63 -6.19 -5.28 -12.24
N SER A 64 -5.94 -4.47 -11.22
CA SER A 64 -4.86 -3.50 -11.23
C SER A 64 -3.57 -4.15 -10.74
N LYS A 65 -2.48 -3.97 -11.50
CA LYS A 65 -1.14 -4.48 -11.15
C LYS A 65 -0.58 -3.91 -9.84
N TYR A 66 -1.18 -2.83 -9.34
CA TYR A 66 -0.71 -2.12 -8.15
C TYR A 66 -1.29 -2.68 -6.84
N PHE A 67 -2.14 -3.69 -6.89
CA PHE A 67 -2.74 -4.31 -5.71
C PHE A 67 -2.62 -5.83 -5.79
N PRO A 68 -2.50 -6.51 -4.65
CA PRO A 68 -2.43 -7.96 -4.63
C PRO A 68 -3.78 -8.57 -5.04
N LYS A 69 -3.72 -9.60 -5.89
CA LYS A 69 -4.89 -10.39 -6.27
C LYS A 69 -5.35 -11.24 -5.09
N ILE A 70 -6.67 -11.36 -4.91
CA ILE A 70 -7.26 -12.28 -3.94
C ILE A 70 -7.45 -13.65 -4.59
N TYR A 71 -7.06 -14.69 -3.85
CA TYR A 71 -7.35 -16.09 -4.17
C TYR A 71 -8.55 -16.60 -3.37
N ASN A 72 -8.62 -16.27 -2.09
CA ASN A 72 -9.68 -16.75 -1.21
C ASN A 72 -9.99 -15.74 -0.07
N THR A 73 -11.21 -15.78 0.45
CA THR A 73 -11.65 -14.95 1.57
C THR A 73 -12.56 -15.74 2.50
N GLY A 74 -12.16 -15.89 3.76
CA GLY A 74 -13.02 -16.38 4.83
C GLY A 74 -13.57 -15.27 5.73
N LYS A 75 -14.19 -15.65 6.85
CA LYS A 75 -14.79 -14.69 7.81
C LYS A 75 -13.74 -13.79 8.47
N PHE A 76 -12.55 -14.34 8.73
CA PHE A 76 -11.46 -13.68 9.44
C PHE A 76 -10.12 -13.76 8.70
N TYR A 77 -10.10 -14.18 7.43
CA TYR A 77 -8.85 -14.24 6.68
C TYR A 77 -9.01 -13.91 5.20
N ILE A 78 -7.92 -13.47 4.58
CA ILE A 78 -7.80 -13.26 3.14
C ILE A 78 -6.51 -13.95 2.68
N VAL A 79 -6.63 -14.83 1.69
CA VAL A 79 -5.50 -15.37 0.92
C VAL A 79 -5.34 -14.52 -0.35
N ARG A 80 -4.15 -13.97 -0.54
CA ARG A 80 -3.83 -13.05 -1.64
C ARG A 80 -2.40 -13.26 -2.14
N ASP A 81 -2.00 -12.54 -3.20
CA ASP A 81 -0.61 -12.48 -3.63
C ASP A 81 0.29 -12.07 -2.46
N LYS A 82 1.42 -12.77 -2.32
CA LYS A 82 2.55 -12.29 -1.53
C LYS A 82 3.10 -11.04 -2.22
N VAL A 83 3.33 -9.99 -1.43
CA VAL A 83 3.93 -8.76 -1.95
C VAL A 83 5.42 -8.82 -1.67
N GLU A 84 6.19 -8.88 -2.76
CA GLU A 84 7.64 -8.92 -2.73
C GLU A 84 8.25 -7.53 -2.52
N GLY A 85 9.55 -7.53 -2.19
CA GLY A 85 10.35 -6.32 -2.10
C GLY A 85 10.38 -5.69 -0.71
N HIS A 86 10.59 -4.38 -0.68
CA HIS A 86 10.83 -3.61 0.54
C HIS A 86 9.84 -2.47 0.66
N ARG A 87 9.54 -2.05 1.89
CA ARG A 87 8.80 -0.81 2.12
C ARG A 87 9.49 0.36 1.42
N LEU A 88 8.72 1.20 0.73
CA LEU A 88 9.22 2.28 -0.13
C LEU A 88 10.19 3.22 0.61
N ASP A 89 9.85 3.63 1.83
CA ASP A 89 10.68 4.52 2.65
C ASP A 89 12.03 3.89 3.02
N HIS A 90 12.04 2.60 3.33
CA HIS A 90 13.28 1.86 3.64
C HIS A 90 14.12 1.63 2.39
N TYR A 91 13.48 1.32 1.27
CA TYR A 91 14.16 1.12 -0.01
C TYR A 91 14.89 2.40 -0.44
N ILE A 92 14.19 3.54 -0.47
CA ILE A 92 14.77 4.82 -0.88
C ILE A 92 15.99 5.19 -0.02
N LYS A 93 15.89 5.02 1.30
CA LYS A 93 17.02 5.28 2.21
C LYS A 93 18.25 4.41 1.94
N LYS A 94 18.05 3.18 1.47
CA LYS A 94 19.12 2.19 1.29
C LYS A 94 19.68 2.15 -0.13
N LYS A 95 18.83 2.37 -1.13
CA LYS A 95 19.13 2.16 -2.56
C LYS A 95 19.06 3.45 -3.38
N GLY A 96 18.52 4.53 -2.81
CA GLY A 96 18.33 5.80 -3.49
C GLY A 96 16.97 5.92 -4.17
N PHE A 97 16.78 7.07 -4.81
CA PHE A 97 15.59 7.43 -5.57
C PHE A 97 15.99 7.76 -7.00
N ASN A 98 15.16 7.42 -7.98
CA ASN A 98 15.39 7.70 -9.39
C ASN A 98 14.07 8.00 -10.11
N TYR A 99 14.18 8.41 -11.37
CA TYR A 99 13.06 8.75 -12.22
C TYR A 99 12.02 7.63 -12.36
N GLU A 100 12.45 6.37 -12.51
CA GLU A 100 11.53 5.23 -12.69
C GLU A 100 10.68 5.00 -11.43
N ILE A 101 11.23 5.25 -10.24
CA ILE A 101 10.45 5.22 -8.99
C ILE A 101 9.42 6.35 -8.99
N ALA A 102 9.80 7.57 -9.38
CA ALA A 102 8.88 8.70 -9.49
C ALA A 102 7.73 8.41 -10.46
N GLU A 103 8.06 7.86 -11.63
CA GLU A 103 7.12 7.49 -12.68
C GLU A 103 6.13 6.41 -12.21
N ASN A 104 6.63 5.33 -11.59
CA ASN A 104 5.78 4.27 -11.05
C ASN A 104 4.85 4.78 -9.94
N LEU A 105 5.33 5.67 -9.08
CA LEU A 105 4.50 6.32 -8.06
C LEU A 105 3.46 7.27 -8.66
N TYR A 106 3.81 8.02 -9.71
CA TYR A 106 2.86 8.87 -10.43
C TYR A 106 1.73 8.02 -11.04
N TYR A 107 2.07 6.95 -11.78
CA TYR A 107 1.08 6.09 -12.41
C TYR A 107 0.26 5.27 -11.39
N LEU A 108 0.80 4.98 -10.22
CA LEU A 108 0.02 4.44 -9.09
C LEU A 108 -1.11 5.41 -8.69
N ILE A 109 -0.83 6.71 -8.58
CA ILE A 109 -1.85 7.71 -8.23
C ILE A 109 -2.83 7.93 -9.39
N GLU A 110 -2.39 7.88 -10.64
CA GLU A 110 -3.30 7.89 -11.79
C GLU A 110 -4.20 6.65 -11.81
N GLU A 111 -3.69 5.49 -11.41
CA GLU A 111 -4.51 4.30 -11.26
C GLU A 111 -5.60 4.49 -10.20
N PHE A 112 -5.31 5.13 -9.07
CA PHE A 112 -6.33 5.44 -8.08
C PHE A 112 -7.47 6.26 -8.66
N LYS A 113 -7.17 7.20 -9.58
CA LYS A 113 -8.21 7.96 -10.31
C LYS A 113 -9.04 7.05 -11.22
N LYS A 114 -8.39 6.15 -11.97
CA LYS A 114 -9.07 5.19 -12.86
C LYS A 114 -9.97 4.22 -12.10
N LEU A 115 -9.58 3.85 -10.87
CA LEU A 115 -10.35 3.01 -9.97
C LEU A 115 -11.41 3.78 -9.16
N GLU A 116 -11.62 5.06 -9.48
CA GLU A 116 -12.59 5.96 -8.86
C GLU A 116 -12.42 6.11 -7.34
N PHE A 117 -11.17 6.03 -6.86
CA PHE A 117 -10.88 6.28 -5.45
C PHE A 117 -11.20 7.73 -5.10
N THR A 118 -11.89 7.95 -3.98
CA THR A 118 -12.12 9.29 -3.44
C THR A 118 -10.88 9.82 -2.71
N LYS A 119 -9.99 8.93 -2.28
CA LYS A 119 -8.69 9.21 -1.65
C LYS A 119 -7.55 8.84 -2.61
N LEU A 120 -7.01 9.83 -3.29
CA LEU A 120 -5.84 9.71 -4.16
C LEU A 120 -4.53 9.78 -3.37
N ASP A 121 -4.37 8.90 -2.38
CA ASP A 121 -3.30 9.01 -1.40
C ASP A 121 -2.96 7.67 -0.73
N ALA A 122 -1.67 7.42 -0.56
CA ALA A 122 -1.09 6.24 0.07
C ALA A 122 0.11 6.65 0.95
N ARG A 123 0.47 5.85 1.95
CA ARG A 123 1.68 6.10 2.75
C ARG A 123 2.82 5.26 2.23
N CYS A 124 4.07 5.73 2.36
CA CYS A 124 5.24 4.93 1.97
C CYS A 124 5.32 3.57 2.69
N ARG A 125 4.82 3.46 3.92
CA ARG A 125 4.75 2.17 4.65
C ARG A 125 3.74 1.17 4.08
N ASP A 126 2.77 1.67 3.32
CA ASP A 126 1.70 0.88 2.70
C ASP A 126 2.06 0.55 1.23
N ILE A 127 3.23 1.03 0.74
CA ILE A 127 3.76 0.79 -0.61
C ILE A 127 5.03 -0.06 -0.49
N TYR A 128 5.07 -1.16 -1.23
CA TYR A 128 6.23 -2.02 -1.39
C TYR A 128 6.82 -1.81 -2.77
N ILE A 129 8.14 -1.88 -2.87
CA ILE A 129 8.91 -1.72 -4.09
C ILE A 129 9.92 -2.85 -4.23
N THR A 130 9.99 -3.42 -5.43
CA THR A 130 10.97 -4.44 -5.82
C THR A 130 12.23 -3.81 -6.39
N ASN A 131 13.30 -4.61 -6.58
CA ASN A 131 14.56 -4.09 -7.13
C ASN A 131 14.45 -3.63 -8.61
N ASP A 132 13.42 -4.08 -9.32
CA ASP A 132 13.03 -3.61 -10.67
C ASP A 132 11.99 -2.48 -10.60
N ASN A 133 11.94 -1.74 -9.49
CA ASN A 133 11.14 -0.53 -9.25
C ASN A 133 9.61 -0.69 -9.38
N LYS A 134 9.08 -1.92 -9.50
CA LYS A 134 7.63 -2.15 -9.47
C LYS A 134 7.09 -1.86 -8.08
N VAL A 135 5.96 -1.13 -8.02
CA VAL A 135 5.31 -0.76 -6.76
C VAL A 135 3.98 -1.47 -6.57
N MET A 136 3.67 -1.85 -5.34
CA MET A 136 2.39 -2.46 -4.96
C MET A 136 1.90 -1.91 -3.62
N VAL A 137 0.60 -1.69 -3.51
CA VAL A 137 -0.08 -1.22 -2.30
C VAL A 137 -0.66 -2.41 -1.55
N ILE A 138 -0.26 -2.57 -0.29
CA ILE A 138 -0.72 -3.69 0.56
C ILE A 138 -1.95 -3.39 1.40
N ASP A 139 -2.23 -2.11 1.67
CA ASP A 139 -3.38 -1.70 2.50
C ASP A 139 -4.15 -0.53 1.84
N PRO A 140 -5.13 -0.84 0.98
CA PRO A 140 -5.95 0.18 0.32
C PRO A 140 -7.07 0.75 1.21
N LYS A 141 -7.01 0.60 2.54
CA LYS A 141 -8.10 1.00 3.43
C LYS A 141 -8.57 2.44 3.24
N GLN A 142 -9.89 2.58 3.31
CA GLN A 142 -10.60 3.85 3.26
C GLN A 142 -10.41 4.62 1.94
N CYS A 143 -9.94 3.97 0.87
CA CYS A 143 -9.72 4.58 -0.44
C CYS A 143 -10.99 5.20 -1.05
N TYR A 144 -12.18 4.67 -0.70
CA TYR A 144 -13.47 5.19 -1.14
C TYR A 144 -14.21 6.04 -0.08
N LYS A 145 -13.73 6.10 1.16
CA LYS A 145 -14.45 6.77 2.28
C LYS A 145 -14.00 8.22 2.50
N ARG A 146 -12.73 8.54 2.27
CA ARG A 146 -12.18 9.88 2.53
C ARG A 146 -11.93 10.63 1.22
N LYS A 147 -12.27 11.91 1.16
CA LYS A 147 -11.96 12.73 -0.01
C LYS A 147 -10.58 13.37 0.13
N VAL A 148 -9.62 12.93 -0.67
CA VAL A 148 -8.26 13.50 -0.78
C VAL A 148 -7.89 13.51 -2.26
N ASN A 149 -7.56 14.67 -2.82
CA ASN A 149 -7.39 14.84 -4.27
C ASN A 149 -5.92 14.94 -4.72
N TYR A 150 -4.97 14.65 -3.84
CA TYR A 150 -3.53 14.61 -4.13
C TYR A 150 -2.81 13.70 -3.12
N PRO A 151 -1.62 13.16 -3.43
CA PRO A 151 -0.97 12.13 -2.63
C PRO A 151 -0.21 12.72 -1.43
N ARG A 152 -0.93 13.40 -0.54
CA ARG A 152 -0.39 14.14 0.60
C ARG A 152 0.51 13.31 1.50
N HIS A 153 0.07 12.13 1.94
CA HIS A 153 0.85 11.31 2.85
C HIS A 153 2.05 10.65 2.16
N LEU A 154 1.94 10.35 0.87
CA LEU A 154 3.07 9.88 0.07
C LEU A 154 4.13 10.97 0.02
N MET A 155 3.76 12.18 -0.39
CA MET A 155 4.66 13.33 -0.45
C MET A 155 5.28 13.65 0.91
N LYS A 156 4.51 13.56 2.00
CA LYS A 156 5.04 13.71 3.36
C LYS A 156 6.08 12.64 3.70
N GLY A 157 5.89 11.41 3.23
CA GLY A 157 6.86 10.33 3.40
C GLY A 157 8.13 10.56 2.58
N LEU A 158 7.99 11.01 1.33
CA LEU A 158 9.11 11.37 0.45
C LEU A 158 9.91 12.55 0.99
N TYR A 159 9.24 13.55 1.57
CA TYR A 159 9.88 14.66 2.29
C TYR A 159 10.78 14.15 3.43
N LYS A 160 10.23 13.28 4.27
CA LYS A 160 10.95 12.70 5.42
C LYS A 160 12.15 11.83 5.04
N VAL A 161 12.22 11.36 3.80
CA VAL A 161 13.39 10.61 3.31
C VAL A 161 14.25 11.44 2.35
N GLY A 162 13.97 12.74 2.21
CA GLY A 162 14.83 13.71 1.52
C GLY A 162 14.73 13.72 0.00
N VAL A 163 13.65 13.20 -0.60
CA VAL A 163 13.54 13.03 -2.07
C VAL A 163 12.30 13.70 -2.69
N LEU A 164 11.58 14.53 -1.91
CA LEU A 164 10.36 15.18 -2.40
C LEU A 164 10.62 16.11 -3.58
N GLU A 165 11.69 16.90 -3.54
CA GLU A 165 12.03 17.83 -4.62
C GLU A 165 12.32 17.09 -5.92
N SER A 166 13.18 16.06 -5.87
CA SER A 166 13.45 15.19 -7.03
C SER A 166 12.18 14.53 -7.58
N PHE A 167 11.30 14.03 -6.71
CA PHE A 167 10.01 13.46 -7.11
C PHE A 167 9.14 14.47 -7.88
N ILE A 168 9.09 15.73 -7.43
CA ILE A 168 8.30 16.77 -8.08
C ILE A 168 8.91 17.19 -9.42
N GLU A 169 10.24 17.31 -9.51
CA GLU A 169 10.93 17.58 -10.78
C GLU A 169 10.69 16.46 -11.80
N ASP A 170 10.78 15.20 -11.37
CA ASP A 170 10.51 14.04 -12.24
C ASP A 170 9.04 14.03 -12.71
N ILE A 171 8.08 14.31 -11.84
CA ILE A 171 6.67 14.47 -12.25
C ILE A 171 6.52 15.65 -13.20
N ARG A 172 7.29 16.74 -13.06
CA ARG A 172 7.19 17.89 -13.94
C ARG A 172 7.57 17.54 -15.38
N GLN A 173 8.48 16.57 -15.57
CA GLN A 173 8.81 16.01 -16.87
C GLN A 173 7.68 15.14 -17.46
N ILE A 174 6.95 14.40 -16.63
CA ILE A 174 5.82 13.55 -17.06
C ILE A 174 4.55 14.38 -17.33
N ASN A 175 4.19 15.24 -16.37
CA ASN A 175 2.99 16.07 -16.39
C ASN A 175 3.18 17.33 -15.55
N LYS A 176 3.65 18.41 -16.21
CA LYS A 176 3.89 19.72 -15.60
C LYS A 176 2.69 20.30 -14.83
N LYS A 177 1.46 20.08 -15.32
CA LYS A 177 0.25 20.59 -14.65
C LYS A 177 0.03 19.90 -13.31
N VAL A 178 0.17 18.57 -13.27
CA VAL A 178 0.00 17.79 -12.04
C VAL A 178 1.12 18.09 -11.04
N ALA A 179 2.38 18.20 -11.49
CA ALA A 179 3.50 18.59 -10.64
C ALA A 179 3.21 19.91 -9.90
N ASN A 180 2.89 20.96 -10.66
CA ASN A 180 2.60 22.28 -10.10
C ASN A 180 1.39 22.26 -9.14
N GLU A 181 0.35 21.47 -9.45
CA GLU A 181 -0.82 21.33 -8.57
C GLU A 181 -0.45 20.65 -7.25
N TRP A 182 0.26 19.52 -7.30
CA TRP A 182 0.65 18.77 -6.12
C TRP A 182 1.64 19.53 -5.25
N GLU A 183 2.63 20.16 -5.87
CA GLU A 183 3.60 21.03 -5.20
C GLU A 183 2.90 22.15 -4.43
N LYS A 184 2.02 22.91 -5.10
CA LYS A 184 1.25 23.98 -4.45
C LYS A 184 0.43 23.49 -3.27
N LYS A 185 -0.28 22.37 -3.45
CA LYS A 185 -1.11 21.77 -2.38
C LYS A 185 -0.26 21.28 -1.20
N PHE A 186 0.91 20.73 -1.47
CA PHE A 186 1.81 20.26 -0.43
C PHE A 186 2.47 21.41 0.33
N GLN A 187 2.87 22.49 -0.35
CA GLN A 187 3.37 23.71 0.29
C GLN A 187 2.32 24.31 1.25
N GLN A 188 1.06 24.42 0.81
CA GLN A 188 -0.04 24.84 1.67
C GLN A 188 -0.24 23.92 2.88
N TYR A 189 -0.07 22.60 2.69
CA TYR A 189 -0.14 21.64 3.77
C TYR A 189 1.02 21.81 4.77
N ALA A 190 2.24 22.01 4.28
CA ALA A 190 3.43 22.19 5.11
C ALA A 190 3.34 23.45 5.98
N GLN A 191 2.92 24.58 5.39
CA GLN A 191 2.71 25.85 6.10
C GLN A 191 1.68 25.73 7.23
N ASN A 192 0.62 24.95 7.02
CA ASN A 192 -0.45 24.79 8.02
C ASN A 192 -0.12 23.77 9.13
N ASN A 193 1.01 23.06 9.04
CA ASN A 193 1.34 21.95 9.95
C ASN A 193 2.77 22.02 10.51
N ASP A 194 3.42 23.19 10.42
CA ASP A 194 4.80 23.44 10.88
C ASP A 194 5.77 22.33 10.49
N LEU A 195 5.66 21.85 9.25
CA LEU A 195 6.64 20.94 8.66
C LEU A 195 7.82 21.77 8.17
N GLU A 196 8.64 22.25 9.11
CA GLU A 196 10.04 22.63 8.86
C GLU A 196 10.89 21.36 8.69
#